data_AF-A0A3D5FJ98-F1
#
_entry.id   AF-A0A3D5FJ98-F1
#
_cell.length_a   1.000
_cell.length_b   1.000
_cell.length_c   1.000
_cell.angle_alpha   90.00
_cell.angle_beta   90.00
_cell.angle_gamma   90.00
#
_symmetry.space_group_name_H-M   'P 1'
#
loop_
_entity.id
_entity.type
_entity.pdbx_description
1 polymer ?
#
loop_
_entity_poly.entity_id
_entity_poly.type
_entity_poly.pdbx_seq_one_letter_code
_entity_poly.pdbx_strand_id
1 'polypeptide(L)'
;MGTFLFLSMQALVLLSLLLAFFNLIPLPPLDGSKVLGNLLPEPLGSRYRNSSWLMWGLLAVILFSSLTGTYLITGLIFPPARLLYGLLVGLPLGG
;
A
#
# COMPACT_ATOMS: atom_id res chain seq x y z
N MET A 1 -5.06 -23.92 -20.77
CA MET A 1 -6.12 -22.94 -20.42
C MET A 1 -6.27 -22.78 -18.91
N GLY A 2 -6.47 -23.86 -18.14
CA GLY A 2 -6.65 -23.79 -16.68
C GLY A 2 -5.47 -23.18 -15.91
N THR A 3 -4.23 -23.47 -16.31
CA THR A 3 -3.01 -22.91 -15.69
C THR A 3 -2.93 -21.38 -15.84
N PHE A 4 -3.27 -20.86 -17.03
CA PHE A 4 -3.27 -19.42 -17.27
C PHE A 4 -4.32 -18.70 -16.40
N LEU A 5 -5.53 -19.26 -16.30
CA LEU A 5 -6.59 -18.72 -15.45
C LEU A 5 -6.19 -18.72 -13.96
N PHE A 6 -5.54 -19.79 -13.52
CA PHE A 6 -5.06 -19.90 -12.14
C PHE A 6 -4.01 -18.84 -11.82
N LEU A 7 -3.02 -18.65 -12.70
CA LEU A 7 -1.98 -17.63 -12.54
C LEU A 7 -2.55 -16.21 -12.59
N SER A 8 -3.54 -15.93 -13.45
CA SER A 8 -4.16 -14.62 -13.51
C SER A 8 -4.99 -14.30 -12.27
N MET A 9 -5.72 -15.27 -11.73
CA MET A 9 -6.43 -15.14 -10.45
C MET A 9 -5.47 -14.88 -9.28
N GLN A 10 -4.35 -15.60 -9.22
CA GLN A 10 -3.30 -15.36 -8.22
C GLN A 10 -2.72 -13.94 -8.32
N ALA A 11 -2.41 -13.49 -9.55
CA ALA A 11 -1.91 -12.15 -9.78
C ALA A 11 -2.93 -11.08 -9.34
N LEU A 12 -4.24 -11.31 -9.59
CA LEU A 12 -5.30 -10.42 -9.14
C LEU A 12 -5.35 -10.32 -7.62
N VAL A 13 -5.34 -11.46 -6.91
CA VAL A 13 -5.33 -11.48 -5.44
C VAL A 13 -4.11 -10.73 -4.89
N LEU A 14 -2.93 -10.99 -5.45
CA LEU A 14 -1.71 -10.32 -5.04
C LEU A 14 -1.78 -8.80 -5.28
N LEU A 15 -2.20 -8.37 -6.47
CA LEU A 15 -2.35 -6.94 -6.78
C LEU A 15 -3.37 -6.28 -5.87
N SER A 16 -4.52 -6.90 -5.60
CA SER A 16 -5.52 -6.37 -4.68
C SER A 16 -4.97 -6.19 -3.27
N LEU A 17 -4.21 -7.17 -2.77
CA LEU A 17 -3.56 -7.06 -1.45
C LEU A 17 -2.52 -5.95 -1.42
N LEU A 18 -1.64 -5.87 -2.44
CA LEU A 18 -0.64 -4.82 -2.53
C LEU A 18 -1.28 -3.43 -2.58
N LEU A 19 -2.33 -3.24 -3.39
CA LEU A 19 -3.08 -1.99 -3.45
C LEU A 19 -3.77 -1.67 -2.12
N ALA A 20 -4.36 -2.67 -1.46
CA ALA A 20 -5.01 -2.48 -0.17
C ALA A 20 -4.03 -1.97 0.88
N PHE A 21 -2.87 -2.63 1.04
CA PHE A 21 -1.85 -2.20 1.99
C PHE A 21 -1.17 -0.88 1.59
N PHE A 22 -1.00 -0.61 0.29
CA PHE A 22 -0.56 0.70 -0.18
C PHE A 22 -1.55 1.79 0.24
N ASN A 23 -2.85 1.56 0.06
CA ASN A 23 -3.90 2.50 0.46
C ASN A 23 -4.01 2.70 1.97
N LEU A 24 -3.43 1.83 2.81
CA LEU A 24 -3.40 2.04 4.27
C LEU A 24 -2.29 3.01 4.72
N ILE A 25 -1.36 3.39 3.84
CA ILE A 25 -0.32 4.35 4.19
C ILE A 25 -0.96 5.72 4.46
N PRO A 26 -0.69 6.36 5.61
CA PRO A 26 -1.30 7.63 5.99
C PRO A 26 -0.59 8.80 5.28
N LEU A 27 -0.60 8.83 3.95
CA LEU A 27 -0.07 9.90 3.11
C LEU A 27 -1.06 10.21 1.99
N PRO A 28 -1.47 11.47 1.77
CA PRO A 28 -2.32 11.83 0.64
C PRO A 28 -1.66 11.44 -0.69
N PRO A 29 -2.41 11.00 -1.72
CA PRO A 29 -3.87 10.94 -1.81
C PRO A 29 -4.50 9.60 -1.32
N LEU A 30 -3.71 8.76 -0.66
CA LEU A 30 -4.09 7.39 -0.28
C LEU A 30 -5.23 7.39 0.75
N ASP A 31 -6.06 6.35 0.74
CA ASP A 31 -7.25 6.32 1.60
C ASP A 31 -6.94 6.35 3.10
N GLY A 32 -5.80 5.81 3.52
CA GLY A 32 -5.28 5.87 4.88
C GLY A 32 -5.02 7.29 5.36
N SER A 33 -4.76 8.24 4.45
CA SER A 33 -4.65 9.65 4.80
C SER A 33 -5.98 10.22 5.27
N LYS A 34 -7.09 9.82 4.64
CA LYS A 34 -8.44 10.26 5.04
C LYS A 34 -8.82 9.64 6.38
N VAL A 35 -8.48 8.37 6.59
CA VAL A 35 -8.66 7.68 7.88
C VAL A 35 -7.91 8.42 8.99
N LEU A 36 -6.62 8.71 8.81
CA LEU A 36 -5.84 9.48 9.79
C LEU A 36 -6.43 10.88 10.01
N GLY A 37 -6.78 11.59 8.94
CA GLY A 37 -7.37 12.94 9.02
C GLY A 37 -8.69 12.99 9.78
N ASN A 38 -9.45 11.90 9.81
CA ASN A 38 -10.71 11.79 10.57
C ASN A 38 -10.51 11.26 12.00
N LEU A 39 -9.43 10.53 12.26
CA LEU A 39 -9.04 10.08 13.60
C LEU A 39 -8.45 11.22 14.44
N LEU A 40 -7.85 12.22 13.79
CA LEU A 40 -7.28 13.38 14.46
C LEU A 40 -8.36 14.35 14.98
N PRO A 41 -8.12 15.05 16.11
CA PRO A 41 -8.98 16.14 16.56
C PRO A 41 -9.17 17.21 15.48
N GLU A 42 -10.35 17.82 15.41
CA GLU A 42 -10.77 18.75 14.34
C GLU A 42 -9.67 19.76 13.90
N PRO A 43 -9.03 20.54 14.79
CA PRO A 43 -8.03 21.53 14.36
C PRO A 43 -6.79 20.90 13.68
N LEU A 44 -6.42 19.67 14.05
CA LEU A 44 -5.32 18.92 13.42
C LEU A 44 -5.78 18.22 12.15
N GLY A 45 -6.96 17.62 12.17
CA GLY A 45 -7.56 16.97 11.00
C GLY A 45 -7.76 17.95 9.84
N SER A 46 -8.25 19.16 10.13
CA SER A 46 -8.42 20.22 9.12
C SER A 46 -7.09 20.66 8.50
N ARG A 47 -6.04 20.88 9.33
CA ARG A 47 -4.68 21.20 8.85
C ARG A 47 -4.07 20.07 8.02
N TYR A 48 -4.31 18.83 8.41
CA TYR A 48 -3.83 17.65 7.71
C TYR A 48 -4.52 17.52 6.34
N ARG A 49 -5.85 17.65 6.28
CA ARG A 49 -6.63 17.61 5.02
C ARG A 49 -6.23 18.73 4.06
N ASN A 50 -5.92 19.93 4.58
CA ASN A 50 -5.53 21.07 3.77
C ASN A 50 -4.03 21.08 3.38
N SER A 51 -3.23 20.15 3.89
CA SER A 51 -1.80 20.04 3.55
C SER A 51 -1.59 19.36 2.20
N SER A 52 -1.70 20.12 1.12
CA SER A 52 -1.36 19.68 -0.24
C SER A 52 0.12 19.29 -0.40
N TRP A 53 1.01 19.82 0.45
CA TRP A 53 2.44 19.48 0.42
C TRP A 53 2.75 18.02 0.81
N LEU A 54 1.89 17.37 1.61
CA LEU A 54 2.07 15.97 2.01
C LEU A 54 1.99 15.01 0.81
N MET A 55 1.29 15.41 -0.26
CA MET A 55 1.22 14.66 -1.51
C MET A 55 2.59 14.56 -2.19
N TRP A 56 3.38 15.63 -2.15
CA TRP A 56 4.76 15.63 -2.62
C TRP A 56 5.67 14.79 -1.74
N GLY A 57 5.34 14.66 -0.44
CA GLY A 57 6.03 13.76 0.48
C GLY A 57 5.97 12.30 0.03
N LEU A 58 4.81 11.81 -0.41
CA LEU A 58 4.68 10.46 -0.96
C LEU A 58 5.57 10.26 -2.20
N LEU A 59 5.55 11.22 -3.13
CA LEU A 59 6.39 11.19 -4.33
C LEU A 59 7.88 11.19 -3.97
N ALA A 60 8.28 12.02 -3.02
CA ALA A 60 9.65 12.09 -2.53
C ALA A 60 10.10 10.76 -1.91
N VAL A 61 9.26 10.10 -1.11
CA VAL A 61 9.57 8.78 -0.53
C VAL A 61 9.72 7.73 -1.62
N ILE A 62 8.84 7.72 -2.64
CA ILE A 62 8.93 6.78 -3.77
C ILE A 62 10.23 7.00 -4.56
N LEU A 63 10.54 8.25 -4.90
CA LEU A 63 11.74 8.59 -5.67
C LEU A 63 13.01 8.29 -4.87
N PHE A 64 13.03 8.67 -3.59
CA PHE A 64 14.16 8.37 -2.69
C PHE A 64 14.38 6.86 -2.53
N SER A 65 13.28 6.11 -2.35
CA SER A 65 13.29 4.65 -2.29
C SER A 65 13.88 4.03 -3.56
N SER A 66 13.48 4.54 -4.72
CA SER A 66 13.98 4.10 -6.04
C SER A 66 15.47 4.42 -6.22
N LEU A 67 15.90 5.64 -5.91
CA LEU A 67 17.28 6.11 -6.11
C LEU A 67 18.28 5.42 -5.16
N THR A 68 17.89 5.18 -3.92
CA THR A 68 18.76 4.56 -2.91
C THR A 68 18.72 3.03 -2.99
N GLY A 69 17.83 2.46 -3.82
CA GLY A 69 17.56 1.02 -3.85
C GLY A 69 16.94 0.48 -2.56
N THR A 70 16.46 1.37 -1.68
CA THR A 70 15.84 1.00 -0.41
C THR A 70 14.37 0.71 -0.61
N TYR A 71 13.95 -0.52 -0.37
CA TYR A 71 12.57 -0.99 -0.49
C TYR A 71 11.68 -0.53 0.68
N LEU A 72 11.56 0.78 0.94
CA LEU A 72 10.85 1.28 2.14
C LEU A 72 9.35 0.94 2.10
N ILE A 73 8.68 1.36 1.03
CA ILE A 73 7.23 1.14 0.85
C ILE A 73 6.95 -0.35 0.65
N THR A 74 7.70 -1.00 -0.23
CA THR A 74 7.54 -2.43 -0.50
C THR A 74 7.90 -3.29 0.70
N GLY A 75 8.90 -2.93 1.50
CA GLY A 75 9.27 -3.62 2.74
C GLY A 75 8.20 -3.48 3.83
N LEU A 76 7.42 -2.41 3.82
CA LEU A 76 6.27 -2.24 4.72
C LEU A 76 5.05 -3.04 4.26
N ILE A 77 4.76 -3.03 2.95
CA ILE A 77 3.53 -3.62 2.36
C ILE A 77 3.67 -5.12 2.14
N PHE A 78 4.82 -5.58 1.65
CA PHE A 78 4.98 -6.94 1.15
C PHE A 78 4.88 -8.02 2.24
N PRO A 79 5.45 -7.86 3.46
CA PRO A 79 5.31 -8.88 4.50
C PRO A 79 3.86 -9.19 4.91
N PRO A 80 3.00 -8.21 5.25
CA PRO A 80 1.60 -8.51 5.58
C PRO A 80 0.80 -8.97 4.35
N ALA A 81 1.09 -8.43 3.16
CA ALA A 81 0.48 -8.89 1.91
C ALA A 81 0.80 -10.37 1.63
N ARG A 82 2.05 -10.80 1.85
CA ARG A 82 2.49 -12.19 1.66
C ARG A 82 1.82 -13.14 2.63
N LEU A 83 1.67 -12.74 3.89
CA LEU A 83 0.98 -13.53 4.89
C LEU A 83 -0.48 -13.74 4.48
N LEU A 84 -1.20 -12.65 4.18
CA LEU A 84 -2.61 -12.75 3.77
C LEU A 84 -2.78 -13.50 2.45
N TYR A 85 -1.89 -13.31 1.49
CA TYR A 85 -1.91 -14.09 0.26
C TYR A 85 -1.81 -15.59 0.55
N GLY A 86 -0.84 -16.00 1.38
CA GLY A 86 -0.65 -17.40 1.75
C GLY A 86 -1.88 -18.00 2.42
N LEU A 87 -2.58 -17.23 3.25
CA LEU A 87 -3.84 -17.65 3.86
C LEU A 87 -4.99 -17.75 2.85
N LEU A 88 -5.11 -16.80 1.92
CA LEU A 88 -6.22 -16.74 0.96
C LEU A 88 -6.07 -17.75 -0.18
N VAL A 89 -4.86 -17.92 -0.70
CA VAL A 89 -4.58 -18.81 -1.84
C VAL A 89 -4.20 -20.21 -1.36
N GLY A 90 -3.75 -20.36 -0.12
CA GLY A 90 -3.25 -21.63 0.41
C GLY A 90 -1.89 -22.04 -0.14
N LEU A 91 -1.22 -21.15 -0.90
CA LEU A 91 0.11 -21.36 -1.48
C LEU A 91 1.04 -20.20 -1.11
N PRO A 92 2.32 -20.48 -0.80
CA PRO A 92 3.28 -19.42 -0.57
C PRO A 92 3.55 -18.62 -1.86
N LEU A 93 3.67 -17.30 -1.74
CA LEU A 93 4.21 -16.47 -2.83
C LEU A 93 5.66 -16.90 -3.13
N GLY A 94 5.90 -17.36 -4.36
CA GLY A 94 7.22 -17.75 -4.85
C GLY A 94 7.63 -19.21 -4.57
N GLY A 95 6.67 -20.08 -4.26
CA GLY A 95 6.85 -21.54 -4.28
C GLY A 95 6.70 -22.14 -5.68
#